data_AF-A0A1H8CUJ2-F1
#
_entry.id   AF-A0A1H8CUJ2-F1
#
_cell.length_a   1.000
_cell.length_b   1.000
_cell.length_c   1.000
_cell.angle_alpha   90.00
_cell.angle_beta   90.00
_cell.angle_gamma   90.00
#
_symmetry.space_group_name_H-M   'P 1'
#
loop_
_entity.id
_entity.type
_entity.pdbx_description
1 polymer ?
#
loop_
_entity_poly.entity_id
_entity_poly.type
_entity_poly.pdbx_seq_one_letter_code
_entity_poly.pdbx_strand_id
1 'polypeptide(L)'
;MKAIAIVMLLSLSATSVDAQTPPGVHKEAAPTPHPMKRFTWRDEAAGYTFVGPPRWAGRVQAVPLSSKALAASGATSGVQFRDGDRVVLELLAADDGREKALLTAGATELSRSSGHVVAVKTEARGGELALTADELAGAVQWDGGTAGEAAR
;
A
#
# COMPACT_ATOMS: atom_id res chain seq x y z
N MET A 1 9.95 72.32 -49.51
CA MET A 1 11.35 72.67 -49.25
C MET A 1 11.77 72.05 -47.91
N LYS A 2 12.90 71.31 -47.88
CA LYS A 2 13.83 70.96 -46.77
C LYS A 2 13.31 71.08 -45.30
N ALA A 3 13.53 70.14 -44.38
CA ALA A 3 14.81 69.51 -44.08
C ALA A 3 14.66 68.23 -43.23
N ILE A 4 15.63 67.33 -43.41
CA ILE A 4 15.94 66.17 -42.58
C ILE A 4 16.68 66.66 -41.32
N ALA A 5 16.37 66.08 -40.16
CA ALA A 5 17.25 66.16 -38.98
C ALA A 5 17.25 64.82 -38.25
N ILE A 6 18.29 64.04 -38.50
CA ILE A 6 18.72 62.91 -37.68
C ILE A 6 19.74 63.47 -36.69
N VAL A 7 19.54 63.23 -35.39
CA VAL A 7 20.57 63.38 -34.36
C VAL A 7 20.68 62.06 -33.61
N MET A 8 21.79 61.37 -33.86
CA MET A 8 22.35 60.31 -33.04
C MET A 8 23.29 60.94 -32.01
N LEU A 9 23.15 60.57 -30.73
CA LEU A 9 24.21 60.61 -29.71
C LEU A 9 23.84 59.52 -28.67
N LEU A 10 24.49 58.36 -28.69
CA LEU A 10 25.77 58.01 -28.04
C LEU A 10 25.65 57.67 -26.55
N SER A 11 25.87 56.37 -26.30
CA SER A 11 26.70 55.75 -25.25
C SER A 11 26.18 55.44 -23.83
N LEU A 12 26.42 54.17 -23.49
CA LEU A 12 26.95 53.60 -22.23
C LEU A 12 25.99 53.06 -21.16
N SER A 13 25.80 51.73 -21.26
CA SER A 13 26.06 50.73 -20.22
C SER A 13 25.31 50.81 -18.88
N ALA A 14 24.25 49.98 -18.77
CA ALA A 14 24.07 49.08 -17.64
C ALA A 14 23.28 47.85 -18.11
N THR A 15 23.99 46.77 -18.41
CA THR A 15 23.40 45.44 -18.58
C THR A 15 22.89 44.96 -17.23
N SER A 16 21.61 45.13 -16.95
CA SER A 16 20.92 44.29 -15.98
C SER A 16 20.56 43.00 -16.70
N VAL A 17 21.45 42.01 -16.65
CA VAL A 17 21.07 40.62 -16.91
C VAL A 17 20.24 40.22 -15.69
N ASP A 18 18.94 40.47 -15.77
CA ASP A 18 18.00 39.80 -14.87
C ASP A 18 18.11 38.31 -15.21
N ALA A 19 18.79 37.58 -14.33
CA ALA A 19 18.83 36.14 -14.38
C ALA A 19 17.39 35.67 -14.15
N GLN A 20 16.69 35.42 -15.26
CA GLN A 20 15.35 34.87 -15.28
C GLN A 20 15.42 33.45 -14.69
N THR A 21 15.32 33.37 -13.37
CA THR A 21 15.00 32.15 -12.65
C THR A 21 13.64 31.69 -13.16
N PRO A 22 13.49 30.43 -13.60
CA PRO A 22 12.22 29.96 -14.12
C PRO A 22 11.15 30.11 -13.02
N PRO A 23 10.01 30.76 -13.30
CA PRO A 23 9.01 31.05 -12.30
C PRO A 23 8.36 29.74 -11.83
N GLY A 24 8.80 29.24 -10.67
CA GLY A 24 7.95 28.41 -9.83
C GLY A 24 6.87 29.33 -9.25
N VAL A 25 5.62 29.10 -9.64
CA VAL A 25 4.45 29.84 -9.16
C VAL A 25 4.31 29.65 -7.64
N HIS A 26 4.91 30.57 -6.88
CA HIS A 26 4.68 30.71 -5.45
C HIS A 26 3.23 31.13 -5.21
N LYS A 27 2.31 30.15 -5.09
CA LYS A 27 0.93 30.21 -4.52
C LYS A 27 -0.05 29.19 -5.14
N GLU A 28 0.35 28.33 -6.08
CA GLU A 28 -0.53 27.22 -6.46
C GLU A 28 -0.72 26.28 -5.28
N ALA A 29 -1.98 26.00 -4.92
CA ALA A 29 -2.30 24.97 -3.96
C ALA A 29 -1.65 23.65 -4.45
N ALA A 30 -1.00 22.92 -3.54
CA ALA A 30 -0.44 21.63 -3.88
C ALA A 30 -1.52 20.80 -4.60
N PRO A 31 -1.20 20.15 -5.74
CA PRO A 31 -2.15 19.30 -6.43
C PRO A 31 -2.78 18.35 -5.41
N THR A 32 -4.10 18.23 -5.43
CA THR A 32 -4.80 17.32 -4.51
C THR A 32 -4.14 15.95 -4.59
N PRO A 33 -3.63 15.40 -3.47
CA PRO A 33 -2.93 14.14 -3.49
C PRO A 33 -3.87 13.09 -4.06
N HIS A 34 -3.52 12.55 -5.23
CA HIS A 34 -4.26 11.43 -5.78
C HIS A 34 -4.04 10.24 -4.85
N PRO A 35 -5.11 9.56 -4.39
CA PRO A 35 -4.95 8.40 -3.52
C PRO A 35 -4.13 7.36 -4.28
N MET A 36 -2.94 7.04 -3.76
CA MET A 36 -2.10 6.01 -4.34
C MET A 36 -2.88 4.70 -4.36
N LYS A 37 -2.98 4.06 -5.54
CA LYS A 37 -3.68 2.78 -5.69
C LYS A 37 -3.10 1.79 -4.67
N ARG A 38 -3.93 1.34 -3.74
CA ARG A 38 -3.53 0.35 -2.73
C ARG A 38 -3.68 -1.05 -3.29
N PHE A 39 -2.90 -1.98 -2.74
CA PHE A 39 -3.14 -3.39 -2.97
C PHE A 39 -4.37 -3.82 -2.19
N THR A 40 -5.29 -4.52 -2.83
CA THR A 40 -6.52 -5.02 -2.19
C THR A 40 -6.77 -6.45 -2.65
N TRP A 41 -7.07 -7.33 -1.71
CA TRP A 41 -7.49 -8.70 -1.98
C TRP A 41 -8.63 -9.08 -1.04
N ARG A 42 -9.63 -9.81 -1.54
CA ARG A 42 -10.81 -10.20 -0.76
C ARG A 42 -10.86 -11.70 -0.59
N ASP A 43 -11.08 -12.14 0.64
CA ASP A 43 -11.45 -13.50 0.97
C ASP A 43 -12.97 -13.59 1.07
N GLU A 44 -13.62 -14.13 0.04
CA GLU A 44 -15.07 -14.30 0.07
C GLU A 44 -15.52 -15.41 1.03
N ALA A 45 -14.65 -16.38 1.33
CA ALA A 45 -15.01 -17.49 2.22
C ALA A 45 -15.01 -17.05 3.69
N ALA A 46 -14.08 -16.18 4.07
CA ALA A 46 -13.96 -15.64 5.42
C ALA A 46 -14.63 -14.26 5.59
N GLY A 47 -15.04 -13.58 4.51
CA GLY A 47 -15.76 -12.29 4.60
C GLY A 47 -14.89 -11.12 5.05
N TYR A 48 -13.64 -11.03 4.56
CA TYR A 48 -12.75 -9.90 4.83
C TYR A 48 -12.00 -9.43 3.58
N THR A 49 -11.57 -8.17 3.61
CA THR A 49 -10.67 -7.58 2.62
C THR A 49 -9.32 -7.29 3.27
N PHE A 50 -8.25 -7.80 2.68
CA PHE A 50 -6.89 -7.41 2.99
C PHE A 50 -6.50 -6.17 2.17
N VAL A 51 -6.10 -5.11 2.86
CA VAL A 51 -5.61 -3.86 2.26
C VAL A 51 -4.12 -3.72 2.55
N GLY A 52 -3.33 -3.98 1.51
CA GLY A 52 -1.89 -3.83 1.55
C GLY A 52 -1.43 -2.40 1.27
N PRO A 53 -0.14 -2.11 1.51
CA PRO A 53 0.44 -0.80 1.23
C PRO A 53 0.46 -0.51 -0.28
N PRO A 54 0.53 0.77 -0.69
CA PRO A 54 0.61 1.14 -2.10
C PRO A 54 1.78 0.50 -2.87
N ARG A 55 2.90 0.24 -2.19
CA ARG A 55 4.11 -0.39 -2.78
C ARG A 55 3.90 -1.82 -3.27
N TRP A 56 2.80 -2.46 -2.87
CA TRP A 56 2.44 -3.79 -3.37
C TRP A 56 1.63 -3.73 -4.67
N ALA A 57 1.00 -2.60 -4.97
CA ALA A 57 0.10 -2.48 -6.12
C ALA A 57 0.85 -2.71 -7.44
N GLY A 58 0.37 -3.68 -8.24
CA GLY A 58 0.98 -4.03 -9.53
C GLY A 58 2.25 -4.89 -9.43
N ARG A 59 2.71 -5.24 -8.23
CA ARG A 59 3.89 -6.07 -8.00
C ARG A 59 3.57 -7.38 -7.29
N VAL A 60 2.80 -7.29 -6.20
CA VAL A 60 2.42 -8.45 -5.40
C VAL A 60 1.18 -9.11 -5.99
N GLN A 61 1.20 -10.43 -6.06
CA GLN A 61 0.09 -11.26 -6.52
C GLN A 61 -0.48 -12.06 -5.36
N ALA A 62 -1.81 -12.16 -5.30
CA ALA A 62 -2.51 -13.01 -4.35
C ALA A 62 -2.73 -14.39 -4.98
N VAL A 63 -2.17 -15.43 -4.36
CA VAL A 63 -2.31 -16.82 -4.80
C VAL A 63 -3.03 -17.60 -3.70
N PRO A 64 -4.28 -18.03 -3.90
CA PRO A 64 -5.00 -18.85 -2.93
C PRO A 64 -4.26 -20.15 -2.61
N LEU A 65 -4.32 -20.58 -1.35
CA LEU A 65 -3.69 -21.82 -0.92
C LEU A 65 -4.43 -23.04 -1.47
N SER A 66 -3.67 -24.07 -1.84
CA SER A 66 -4.24 -25.37 -2.22
C SER A 66 -4.90 -26.07 -1.03
N SER A 67 -5.87 -26.94 -1.28
CA SER A 67 -6.55 -27.72 -0.23
C SER A 67 -5.57 -28.52 0.64
N LYS A 68 -4.45 -29.00 0.08
CA LYS A 68 -3.39 -29.68 0.83
C LYS A 68 -2.71 -28.76 1.85
N ALA A 69 -2.44 -27.51 1.48
CA ALA A 69 -1.82 -26.53 2.37
C ALA A 69 -2.80 -26.06 3.46
N LEU A 70 -4.08 -25.92 3.12
CA LEU A 70 -5.15 -25.62 4.08
C LEU A 70 -5.30 -26.75 5.12
N ALA A 71 -5.36 -28.00 4.66
CA ALA A 71 -5.42 -29.16 5.55
C ALA A 71 -4.22 -29.25 6.50
N ALA A 72 -3.01 -28.91 6.03
CA ALA A 72 -1.81 -28.91 6.86
C ALA A 72 -1.76 -27.78 7.89
N SER A 73 -2.44 -26.66 7.63
CA SER A 73 -2.48 -25.50 8.54
C SER A 73 -3.70 -25.51 9.47
N GLY A 74 -4.73 -26.31 9.16
CA GLY A 74 -6.02 -26.29 9.87
C GLY A 74 -6.93 -25.14 9.45
N ALA A 75 -6.49 -24.29 8.52
CA ALA A 75 -7.23 -23.15 7.99
C ALA A 75 -8.40 -23.60 7.09
N THR A 76 -9.47 -22.80 7.04
CA THR A 76 -10.60 -22.99 6.12
C THR A 76 -10.36 -22.28 4.80
N SER A 77 -9.68 -21.14 4.83
CA SER A 77 -9.18 -20.43 3.64
C SER A 77 -7.79 -19.84 3.90
N GLY A 78 -7.13 -19.40 2.84
CA GLY A 78 -5.82 -18.77 2.97
C GLY A 78 -5.20 -18.38 1.64
N VAL A 79 -4.24 -17.47 1.71
CA VAL A 79 -3.62 -16.83 0.55
C VAL A 79 -2.14 -16.58 0.80
N GLN A 80 -1.35 -16.75 -0.26
CA GLN A 80 0.03 -16.29 -0.32
C GLN A 80 0.11 -15.03 -1.17
N PHE A 81 0.62 -13.97 -0.59
CA PHE A 81 1.03 -12.76 -1.30
C PHE A 81 2.47 -12.93 -1.75
N ARG A 82 2.69 -12.90 -3.07
CA ARG A 82 3.96 -13.24 -3.69
C ARG A 82 4.48 -12.14 -4.60
N ASP A 83 5.78 -11.92 -4.58
CA ASP A 83 6.54 -11.13 -5.56
C ASP A 83 7.36 -12.12 -6.40
N GLY A 84 6.80 -12.52 -7.55
CA GLY A 84 7.31 -13.64 -8.33
C GLY A 84 7.35 -14.93 -7.49
N ASP A 85 8.54 -15.52 -7.35
CA ASP A 85 8.72 -16.75 -6.60
C ASP A 85 8.77 -16.55 -5.08
N ARG A 86 8.97 -15.31 -4.61
CA ARG A 86 9.11 -15.01 -3.18
C ARG A 86 7.75 -14.83 -2.52
N VAL A 87 7.50 -15.58 -1.45
CA VAL A 87 6.36 -15.32 -0.55
C VAL A 87 6.72 -14.14 0.35
N VAL A 88 5.87 -13.11 0.32
CA VAL A 88 6.02 -11.87 1.10
C VAL A 88 5.14 -11.93 2.35
N LEU A 89 3.93 -12.47 2.23
CA LEU A 89 3.01 -12.65 3.34
C LEU A 89 2.13 -13.89 3.09
N GLU A 90 1.90 -14.70 4.11
CA GLU A 90 0.91 -15.80 4.08
C GLU A 90 -0.15 -15.53 5.16
N LEU A 91 -1.41 -15.41 4.71
CA LEU A 91 -2.57 -15.29 5.58
C LEU A 91 -3.38 -16.58 5.56
N LEU A 92 -3.87 -16.94 6.73
CA LEU A 92 -4.74 -18.07 6.98
C LEU A 92 -5.99 -17.56 7.67
N ALA A 93 -7.16 -18.01 7.25
CA ALA A 93 -8.39 -17.79 8.00
C ALA A 93 -8.98 -19.13 8.45
N ALA A 94 -9.57 -19.14 9.63
CA ALA A 94 -10.27 -20.29 10.17
C ALA A 94 -11.48 -19.84 10.99
N ASP A 95 -12.42 -20.75 11.18
CA ASP A 95 -13.52 -20.55 12.12
C ASP A 95 -13.05 -20.70 13.58
N ASP A 96 -13.80 -20.10 14.49
CA ASP A 96 -13.61 -20.20 15.93
C ASP A 96 -13.56 -21.68 16.37
N GLY A 97 -12.62 -22.00 17.26
CA GLY A 97 -12.31 -23.37 17.68
C GLY A 97 -11.16 -24.03 16.91
N ARG A 98 -10.69 -23.43 15.81
CA ARG A 98 -9.49 -23.89 15.08
C ARG A 98 -8.24 -23.05 15.32
N GLU A 99 -8.31 -22.06 16.20
CA GLU A 99 -7.20 -21.12 16.43
C GLU A 99 -5.99 -21.82 17.02
N LYS A 100 -6.23 -22.78 17.91
CA LYS A 100 -5.15 -23.60 18.48
C LYS A 100 -4.38 -24.37 17.40
N ALA A 101 -5.06 -24.81 16.33
CA ALA A 101 -4.40 -25.45 15.20
C ALA A 101 -3.54 -24.46 14.42
N LEU A 102 -4.05 -23.24 14.17
CA LEU A 102 -3.29 -22.17 13.53
C LEU A 102 -2.02 -21.80 14.34
N LEU A 103 -2.16 -21.62 15.66
CA LEU A 103 -1.05 -21.30 16.56
C LEU A 103 -0.02 -22.45 16.62
N THR A 104 -0.49 -23.70 16.65
CA THR A 104 0.40 -24.88 16.61
C THR A 104 1.14 -24.99 15.27
N ALA A 105 0.52 -24.56 14.18
CA ALA A 105 1.14 -24.45 12.86
C ALA A 105 2.11 -23.25 12.73
N GLY A 106 2.35 -22.52 13.82
CA GLY A 106 3.26 -21.39 13.89
C GLY A 106 2.69 -20.08 13.36
N ALA A 107 1.37 -20.00 13.16
CA ALA A 107 0.72 -18.74 12.80
C ALA A 107 0.53 -17.85 14.04
N THR A 108 0.43 -16.55 13.82
CA THR A 108 0.11 -15.54 14.84
C THR A 108 -1.22 -14.91 14.49
N GLU A 109 -2.16 -14.86 15.45
CA GLU A 109 -3.46 -14.22 15.26
C GLU A 109 -3.27 -12.73 14.94
N LEU A 110 -3.96 -12.26 13.90
CA LEU A 110 -3.91 -10.89 13.43
C LEU A 110 -5.21 -10.13 13.75
N SER A 111 -6.35 -10.77 13.49
CA SER A 111 -7.66 -10.18 13.70
C SER A 111 -8.72 -11.27 13.84
N ARG A 112 -9.79 -10.97 14.57
CA ARG A 112 -10.94 -11.84 14.79
C ARG A 112 -12.23 -11.04 14.67
N SER A 113 -13.23 -11.63 14.02
CA SER A 113 -14.60 -11.08 13.98
C SER A 113 -15.63 -12.17 13.68
N SER A 114 -16.81 -12.06 14.29
CA SER A 114 -17.99 -12.91 14.02
C SER A 114 -17.72 -14.42 13.91
N GLY A 115 -16.84 -14.97 14.75
CA GLY A 115 -16.54 -16.40 14.73
C GLY A 115 -15.47 -16.82 13.71
N HIS A 116 -14.77 -15.88 13.10
CA HIS A 116 -13.66 -16.11 12.19
C HIS A 116 -12.38 -15.45 12.71
N VAL A 117 -11.25 -16.09 12.46
CA VAL A 117 -9.93 -15.65 12.87
C VAL A 117 -9.02 -15.61 11.66
N VAL A 118 -8.33 -14.49 11.46
CA VAL A 118 -7.27 -14.33 10.47
C VAL A 118 -5.93 -14.36 11.20
N ALA A 119 -5.03 -15.20 10.74
CA ALA A 119 -3.69 -15.37 11.28
C ALA A 119 -2.63 -15.23 10.17
N VAL A 120 -1.46 -14.72 10.56
CA VAL A 120 -0.28 -14.61 9.69
C VAL A 120 0.69 -15.74 9.99
N LYS A 121 1.19 -16.43 8.97
CA LYS A 121 2.15 -17.55 9.14
C LYS A 121 3.55 -17.23 8.63
N THR A 122 3.66 -16.37 7.63
CA THR A 122 4.95 -15.96 7.08
C THR A 122 4.86 -14.51 6.71
N GLU A 123 5.88 -13.74 7.10
CA GLU A 123 6.06 -12.36 6.71
C GLU A 123 7.51 -12.15 6.29
N ALA A 124 7.72 -11.40 5.21
CA ALA A 124 9.02 -10.93 4.83
C ALA A 124 9.61 -10.09 5.98
N ARG A 125 10.59 -10.64 6.69
CA ARG A 125 11.34 -9.91 7.72
C ARG A 125 12.30 -8.93 7.03
N GLY A 126 11.82 -7.72 6.80
CA GLY A 126 12.60 -6.63 6.21
C GLY A 126 12.65 -6.62 4.68
N GLY A 127 13.08 -5.46 4.15
CA GLY A 127 13.09 -5.16 2.72
C GLY A 127 11.88 -4.32 2.29
N GLU A 128 11.89 -3.92 1.02
CA GLU A 128 10.91 -2.98 0.44
C GLU A 128 9.45 -3.44 0.59
N LEU A 129 9.20 -4.75 0.54
CA LEU A 129 7.85 -5.32 0.60
C LEU A 129 7.43 -5.81 1.99
N ALA A 130 8.32 -5.77 2.99
CA ALA A 130 7.96 -6.11 4.37
C ALA A 130 6.90 -5.16 4.89
N LEU A 131 5.95 -5.65 5.69
CA LEU A 131 4.97 -4.80 6.34
C LEU A 131 5.51 -4.33 7.69
N THR A 132 5.06 -3.16 8.13
CA THR A 132 5.23 -2.79 9.53
C THR A 132 4.13 -3.42 10.37
N ALA A 133 4.36 -3.52 11.69
CA ALA A 133 3.34 -4.00 12.61
C ALA A 133 2.03 -3.18 12.52
N ASP A 134 2.14 -1.86 12.34
CA ASP A 134 0.98 -0.97 12.20
C ASP A 134 0.23 -1.21 10.90
N GLU A 135 0.95 -1.42 9.79
CA GLU A 135 0.34 -1.75 8.51
C GLU A 135 -0.38 -3.09 8.56
N LEU A 136 0.23 -4.09 9.19
CA LEU A 136 -0.38 -5.41 9.35
C LEU A 136 -1.64 -5.34 10.24
N ALA A 137 -1.58 -4.62 11.36
CA ALA A 137 -2.70 -4.45 12.28
C ALA A 137 -3.91 -3.75 11.65
N GLY A 138 -3.68 -2.83 10.70
CA GLY A 138 -4.73 -2.13 9.96
C GLY A 138 -5.12 -2.78 8.63
N ALA A 139 -4.50 -3.90 8.24
CA ALA A 139 -4.66 -4.46 6.91
C ALA A 139 -5.97 -5.26 6.73
N VAL A 140 -6.51 -5.86 7.79
CA VAL A 140 -7.74 -6.66 7.71
C VAL A 140 -8.97 -5.77 7.92
N GLN A 141 -9.86 -5.76 6.93
CA GLN A 141 -11.14 -5.06 6.97
C GLN A 141 -12.27 -6.09 6.82
N TRP A 142 -12.98 -6.35 7.92
CA TRP A 142 -14.12 -7.26 7.92
C TRP A 142 -15.32 -6.67 7.20
N ASP A 143 -16.09 -7.51 6.52
CA ASP A 143 -17.32 -7.09 5.87
C ASP A 143 -18.32 -6.56 6.91
N GLY A 144 -18.77 -5.31 6.73
CA GLY A 144 -19.67 -4.63 7.67
C GLY A 144 -19.00 -4.09 8.95
N GLY A 145 -17.69 -4.31 9.12
CA GLY A 145 -16.89 -3.75 10.21
C GLY A 145 -16.27 -2.39 9.88
N THR A 146 -15.90 -1.62 10.90
CA THR A 146 -15.08 -0.41 10.70
C THR A 146 -13.63 -0.85 10.46
N ALA A 147 -12.93 -0.28 9.46
CA ALA A 147 -11.53 -0.63 9.19
C ALA A 147 -10.68 -0.53 10.47
N GLY A 148 -9.99 -1.61 10.84
CA GLY A 148 -9.17 -1.65 12.05
C GLY A 148 -9.86 -2.17 13.31
N GLU A 149 -10.99 -2.88 13.19
CA GLU A 149 -11.54 -3.72 14.28
C GLU A 149 -10.64 -4.95 14.50
N ALA A 150 -9.40 -4.69 14.94
CA ALA A 150 -8.62 -5.63 15.71
C ALA A 150 -9.29 -5.67 17.09
N ALA A 151 -10.19 -6.62 17.31
CA ALA A 151 -10.59 -6.97 18.66
C ALA A 151 -9.33 -7.49 19.37
N ARG A 152 -8.70 -6.60 20.14
CA ARG A 152 -7.59 -6.91 21.05
C ARG A 152 -8.06 -7.79 22.19
#